data_AF-A0A7W5ZNX3-F1
#
_entry.id   AF-A0A7W5ZNX3-F1
#
_cell.length_a   1.000
_cell.length_b   1.000
_cell.length_c   1.000
_cell.angle_alpha   90.00
_cell.angle_beta   90.00
_cell.angle_gamma   90.00
#
_symmetry.space_group_name_H-M   'P 1'
#
loop_
_entity.id
_entity.type
_entity.pdbx_description
1 polymer ?
#
loop_
_entity_poly.entity_id
_entity_poly.type
_entity_poly.pdbx_seq_one_letter_code
_entity_poly.pdbx_strand_id
1 'polypeptide(L)'
;MNYFSSFTLVAFIGLLFVGCNMERRVNGSKEAVEKVKSMQIKRVTTQQVVTIVDDWGQRIVKQAQANLENALAKSPSDAAAFCQLQKLPQIDSLEKLYTAEINLLGTKDLKNPTLSAKEQEILDAYVYNAENKLSQIPNIQKLGDSALVYNAPVSLQSSICHKCFGEDATHLAVWRVKFKRSEVIRKVNAKSLQKIK
;
A
#
# COMPACT_ATOMS: atom_id res chain seq x y z
N MET A 1 25.15 4.62 79.47
CA MET A 1 26.01 4.94 78.30
C MET A 1 26.00 3.71 77.39
N ASN A 2 24.98 3.56 76.55
CA ASN A 2 24.88 4.07 75.17
C ASN A 2 25.72 3.24 74.17
N TYR A 3 25.41 1.94 74.04
CA TYR A 3 25.90 1.10 72.93
C TYR A 3 24.77 0.42 72.12
N PHE A 4 23.50 0.77 72.38
CA PHE A 4 22.35 0.15 71.70
C PHE A 4 21.77 0.99 70.53
N SER A 5 22.33 2.18 70.26
CA SER A 5 21.78 3.12 69.27
C SER A 5 22.57 3.22 67.96
N SER A 6 23.68 2.48 67.80
CA SER A 6 24.50 2.55 66.57
C SER A 6 24.34 1.37 65.61
N PHE A 7 23.70 0.26 66.03
CA PHE A 7 23.53 -0.90 65.15
C PHE A 7 22.28 -0.82 64.26
N THR A 8 21.29 0.01 64.62
CA THR A 8 20.02 0.12 63.89
C THR A 8 20.09 1.09 62.70
N LEU A 9 21.11 1.96 62.65
CA LEU A 9 21.28 2.92 61.54
C LEU A 9 21.97 2.30 60.32
N VAL A 10 22.82 1.29 60.51
CA VAL A 10 23.56 0.63 59.42
C VAL A 10 22.66 -0.34 58.63
N ALA A 11 21.62 -0.89 59.27
CA ALA A 11 20.69 -1.81 58.60
C ALA A 11 19.70 -1.12 57.65
N PHE A 12 19.46 0.19 57.78
CA PHE A 12 18.49 0.91 56.95
C PHE A 12 19.07 1.50 55.65
N ILE A 13 20.40 1.66 55.58
CA ILE A 13 21.10 2.21 54.41
C ILE A 13 21.42 1.12 53.35
N GLY A 14 21.45 -0.16 53.74
CA GLY A 14 21.69 -1.28 52.83
C GLY A 14 20.51 -1.63 51.90
N LEU A 15 19.30 -1.17 52.21
CA LEU A 15 18.09 -1.49 51.44
C LEU A 15 17.82 -0.52 50.26
N LEU A 16 18.62 0.54 50.10
CA LEU A 16 18.45 1.51 49.00
C LEU A 16 19.19 1.15 47.71
N PHE A 17 19.99 0.07 47.68
CA PHE A 17 20.76 -0.32 46.50
C PHE A 17 20.22 -1.52 45.71
N VAL A 18 19.06 -2.10 46.08
CA VAL A 18 18.43 -3.20 45.32
C VAL A 18 17.49 -2.70 44.20
N GLY A 19 17.41 -1.39 44.00
CA GLY A 19 16.44 -0.74 43.11
C GLY A 19 16.99 -0.22 41.78
N CYS A 20 18.01 -0.81 41.16
CA CYS A 20 18.39 -0.38 39.80
C CYS A 20 19.11 -1.44 38.96
N ASN A 21 18.58 -2.66 38.89
CA ASN A 21 18.84 -3.55 37.75
C ASN A 21 17.65 -3.47 36.79
N MET A 22 17.55 -2.34 36.08
CA MET A 22 16.69 -2.24 34.90
C MET A 22 17.50 -2.59 33.65
N GLU A 23 18.10 -3.77 33.64
CA GLU A 23 18.46 -4.45 32.39
C GLU A 23 17.23 -5.17 31.84
N ARG A 24 16.07 -4.49 31.88
CA ARG A 24 14.93 -4.85 31.05
C ARG A 24 15.28 -4.35 29.66
N ARG A 25 15.76 -5.24 28.79
CA ARG A 25 15.46 -5.12 27.36
C ARG A 25 13.95 -5.00 27.25
N VAL A 26 13.45 -3.78 27.24
CA VAL A 26 12.08 -3.47 26.86
C VAL A 26 12.02 -3.85 25.39
N ASN A 27 11.67 -5.10 25.13
CA ASN A 27 10.98 -5.47 23.91
C ASN A 27 9.69 -4.66 23.95
N GLY A 28 9.78 -3.39 23.53
CA GLY A 28 8.64 -2.49 23.47
C GLY A 28 7.53 -3.22 22.74
N SER A 29 6.30 -3.08 23.22
CA SER A 29 5.13 -3.62 22.53
C SER A 29 5.25 -3.29 21.04
N LYS A 30 4.77 -4.18 20.16
CA LYS A 30 4.84 -3.97 18.70
C LYS A 30 4.42 -2.55 18.30
N GLU A 31 3.42 -2.03 19.01
CA GLU A 31 2.91 -0.66 18.92
C GLU A 31 3.94 0.42 19.29
N ALA A 32 4.72 0.26 20.37
CA ALA A 32 5.80 1.18 20.73
C ALA A 32 6.93 1.18 19.68
N VAL A 33 7.28 0.00 19.15
CA VAL A 33 8.28 -0.13 18.08
C VAL A 33 7.79 0.51 16.77
N GLU A 34 6.52 0.31 16.41
CA GLU A 34 5.91 0.96 15.25
C GLU A 34 5.83 2.47 15.41
N LYS A 35 5.47 2.95 16.60
CA LYS A 35 5.43 4.38 16.90
C LYS A 35 6.82 5.01 16.73
N VAL A 36 7.87 4.40 17.28
CA VAL A 36 9.25 4.87 17.11
C VAL A 36 9.68 4.87 15.63
N LYS A 37 9.39 3.80 14.88
CA LYS A 37 9.67 3.74 13.43
C LYS A 37 8.94 4.81 12.63
N SER A 38 7.71 5.16 13.04
CA SER A 38 6.90 6.19 12.37
C SER A 38 7.44 7.62 12.58
N MET A 39 8.19 7.86 13.66
CA MET A 39 8.78 9.16 13.99
C MET A 39 10.18 9.37 13.40
N GLN A 40 10.77 8.36 12.74
CA GLN A 40 12.09 8.49 12.13
C GLN A 40 12.03 9.41 10.90
N ILE A 41 12.87 10.46 10.89
CA ILE A 41 13.03 11.34 9.73
C ILE A 41 13.67 10.53 8.59
N LYS A 42 12.96 10.42 7.46
CA LYS A 42 13.43 9.74 6.25
C LYS A 42 13.66 10.78 5.16
N ARG A 43 14.87 10.83 4.61
CA ARG A 43 15.15 11.55 3.36
C ARG A 43 14.96 10.57 2.21
N VAL A 44 13.93 10.80 1.39
CA VAL A 44 13.59 9.94 0.25
C VAL A 44 13.58 10.81 -1.01
N THR A 45 14.35 10.43 -2.02
CA THR A 45 14.37 11.16 -3.30
C THR A 45 13.10 10.89 -4.10
N THR A 46 12.78 11.75 -5.06
CA THR A 46 11.64 11.54 -5.96
C THR A 46 11.75 10.22 -6.73
N GLN A 47 12.95 9.86 -7.17
CA GLN A 47 13.24 8.62 -7.89
C GLN A 47 12.99 7.41 -6.99
N GLN A 48 13.46 7.44 -5.74
CA GLN A 48 13.20 6.36 -4.78
C GLN A 48 11.71 6.18 -4.52
N VAL A 49 10.94 7.27 -4.39
CA VAL A 49 9.46 7.18 -4.24
C VAL A 49 8.84 6.49 -5.46
N VAL A 50 9.27 6.83 -6.67
CA VAL A 50 8.77 6.18 -7.90
C VAL A 50 9.11 4.69 -7.90
N THR A 51 10.33 4.30 -7.56
CA THR A 51 10.73 2.88 -7.46
C THR A 51 9.92 2.12 -6.41
N ILE A 52 9.63 2.74 -5.26
CA ILE A 52 8.79 2.11 -4.22
C ILE A 52 7.36 1.93 -4.73
N VAL A 53 6.80 2.96 -5.38
CA VAL A 53 5.45 2.89 -5.97
C VAL A 53 5.38 1.84 -7.07
N ASP A 54 6.43 1.67 -7.86
CA ASP A 54 6.54 0.61 -8.86
C ASP A 54 6.46 -0.78 -8.22
N ASP A 55 7.33 -1.06 -7.26
CA ASP A 55 7.36 -2.35 -6.55
C ASP A 55 6.04 -2.64 -5.82
N TRP A 56 5.49 -1.65 -5.12
CA TRP A 56 4.22 -1.80 -4.41
C TRP A 56 3.05 -1.97 -5.38
N GLY A 57 3.01 -1.18 -6.46
CA GLY A 57 2.00 -1.28 -7.51
C GLY A 57 1.96 -2.67 -8.14
N GLN A 58 3.13 -3.20 -8.53
CA GLN A 58 3.25 -4.56 -9.07
C GLN A 58 2.74 -5.63 -8.09
N ARG A 59 3.11 -5.53 -6.81
CA ARG A 59 2.67 -6.48 -5.76
C ARG A 59 1.17 -6.42 -5.52
N ILE A 60 0.60 -5.21 -5.49
CA ILE A 60 -0.84 -4.99 -5.29
C ILE A 60 -1.61 -5.54 -6.47
N VAL A 61 -1.25 -5.14 -7.70
CA VAL A 61 -1.95 -5.57 -8.92
C VAL A 61 -1.91 -7.09 -9.06
N LYS A 62 -0.76 -7.72 -8.83
CA LYS A 62 -0.65 -9.18 -8.86
C LYS A 62 -1.63 -9.87 -7.91
N GLN A 63 -1.76 -9.37 -6.68
CA GLN A 63 -2.67 -9.95 -5.68
C GLN A 63 -4.13 -9.61 -5.95
N ALA A 64 -4.43 -8.36 -6.30
CA ALA A 64 -5.77 -7.90 -6.63
C ALA A 64 -6.35 -8.66 -7.82
N GLN A 65 -5.55 -8.84 -8.89
CA GLN A 65 -5.91 -9.62 -10.06
C GLN A 65 -6.19 -11.07 -9.70
N ALA A 66 -5.28 -11.74 -8.98
CA ALA A 66 -5.49 -13.13 -8.58
C ALA A 66 -6.75 -13.30 -7.70
N ASN A 67 -7.01 -12.36 -6.79
CA ASN A 67 -8.20 -12.39 -5.94
C ASN A 67 -9.48 -12.23 -6.75
N LEU A 68 -9.51 -11.28 -7.68
CA LEU A 68 -10.66 -11.03 -8.54
C LEU A 68 -10.93 -12.22 -9.48
N GLU A 69 -9.90 -12.74 -10.15
CA GLU A 69 -10.02 -13.93 -11.01
C GLU A 69 -10.57 -15.14 -10.24
N ASN A 70 -10.06 -15.38 -9.03
CA ASN A 70 -10.54 -16.45 -8.17
C ASN A 70 -12.00 -16.27 -7.74
N ALA A 71 -12.41 -15.04 -7.39
CA ALA A 71 -13.79 -14.74 -7.01
C ALA A 71 -14.75 -14.93 -8.19
N LEU A 72 -14.39 -14.41 -9.36
CA LEU A 72 -15.15 -14.56 -10.60
C LEU A 72 -15.25 -16.01 -11.06
N ALA A 73 -14.28 -16.86 -10.74
CA ALA A 73 -14.32 -18.29 -11.03
C ALA A 73 -15.25 -19.06 -10.08
N LYS A 74 -15.24 -18.72 -8.77
CA LYS A 74 -16.00 -19.42 -7.74
C LYS A 74 -17.49 -19.06 -7.71
N SER A 75 -17.82 -17.80 -7.98
CA SER A 75 -19.21 -17.32 -7.88
C SER A 75 -19.56 -16.38 -9.05
N PRO A 76 -19.77 -16.92 -10.26
CA PRO A 76 -20.07 -16.11 -11.45
C PRO A 76 -21.34 -15.26 -11.32
N SER A 77 -22.32 -15.69 -10.50
CA SER A 77 -23.57 -14.94 -10.24
C SER A 77 -23.34 -13.60 -9.53
N ASP A 78 -22.22 -13.45 -8.82
CA ASP A 78 -21.82 -12.22 -8.11
C ASP A 78 -20.86 -11.35 -8.94
N ALA A 79 -20.66 -11.67 -10.24
CA ALA A 79 -19.65 -11.01 -11.08
C ALA A 79 -19.77 -9.48 -11.07
N ALA A 80 -20.98 -8.92 -11.18
CA ALA A 80 -21.18 -7.47 -11.16
C ALA A 80 -20.63 -6.80 -9.89
N ALA A 81 -20.84 -7.42 -8.73
CA ALA A 81 -20.31 -6.91 -7.46
C ALA A 81 -18.77 -7.02 -7.44
N PHE A 82 -18.21 -8.17 -7.83
CA PHE A 82 -16.76 -8.36 -7.88
C PHE A 82 -16.06 -7.42 -8.88
N CYS A 83 -16.68 -7.14 -10.02
CA CYS A 83 -16.16 -6.22 -11.02
C CYS A 83 -16.16 -4.76 -10.54
N GLN A 84 -17.00 -4.43 -9.57
CA GLN A 84 -16.96 -3.16 -8.83
C GLN A 84 -16.03 -3.23 -7.60
N LEU A 85 -15.26 -4.32 -7.47
CA LEU A 85 -14.41 -4.68 -6.34
C LEU A 85 -15.16 -4.80 -5.00
N GLN A 86 -16.49 -4.89 -5.05
CA GLN A 86 -17.32 -5.15 -3.89
C GLN A 86 -17.23 -6.62 -3.51
N LYS A 87 -17.45 -6.94 -2.23
CA LYS A 87 -17.33 -8.30 -1.68
C LYS A 87 -15.93 -8.93 -1.81
N LEU A 88 -14.88 -8.11 -1.96
CA LEU A 88 -13.49 -8.56 -1.98
C LEU A 88 -12.71 -8.00 -0.77
N PRO A 89 -12.86 -8.57 0.44
CA PRO A 89 -12.17 -8.07 1.64
C PRO A 89 -10.64 -8.10 1.52
N GLN A 90 -10.10 -8.88 0.58
CA GLN A 90 -8.68 -8.90 0.26
C GLN A 90 -8.24 -7.58 -0.40
N ILE A 91 -9.10 -6.93 -1.19
CA ILE A 91 -8.81 -5.60 -1.75
C ILE A 91 -8.76 -4.57 -0.62
N ASP A 92 -9.76 -4.54 0.27
CA ASP A 92 -9.77 -3.65 1.45
C ASP A 92 -8.52 -3.84 2.32
N SER A 93 -8.07 -5.09 2.45
CA SER A 93 -6.85 -5.42 3.21
C SER A 93 -5.59 -4.87 2.53
N LEU A 94 -5.50 -4.94 1.19
CA LEU A 94 -4.40 -4.35 0.43
C LEU A 94 -4.42 -2.81 0.54
N GLU A 95 -5.59 -2.19 0.37
CA GLU A 95 -5.75 -0.74 0.52
C GLU A 95 -5.29 -0.25 1.89
N LYS A 96 -5.67 -0.95 2.97
CA LYS A 96 -5.23 -0.62 4.34
C LYS A 96 -3.74 -0.87 4.54
N LEU A 97 -3.21 -1.99 4.05
CA LEU A 97 -1.81 -2.37 4.21
C LEU A 97 -0.88 -1.33 3.58
N TYR A 98 -1.18 -0.91 2.36
CA TYR A 98 -0.36 0.02 1.60
C TYR A 98 -0.79 1.50 1.71
N THR A 99 -1.97 1.77 2.31
CA THR A 99 -2.63 3.09 2.29
C THR A 99 -2.73 3.61 0.85
N ALA A 100 -3.32 2.77 0.01
CA ALA A 100 -3.55 3.03 -1.40
C ALA A 100 -5.05 2.96 -1.71
N GLU A 101 -5.47 3.67 -2.76
CA GLU A 101 -6.81 3.52 -3.37
C GLU A 101 -6.66 2.59 -4.57
N ILE A 102 -7.45 1.51 -4.64
CA ILE A 102 -7.41 0.52 -5.71
C ILE A 102 -8.72 0.56 -6.48
N ASN A 103 -8.64 0.78 -7.79
CA ASN A 103 -9.79 0.73 -8.68
C ASN A 103 -9.47 -0.09 -9.93
N LEU A 104 -10.52 -0.60 -10.56
CA LEU A 104 -10.47 -1.24 -11.86
C LEU A 104 -11.27 -0.37 -12.83
N LEU A 105 -10.58 0.15 -13.85
CA LEU A 105 -11.14 1.12 -14.80
C LEU A 105 -11.28 0.50 -16.19
N GLY A 106 -12.24 0.98 -16.96
CA GLY A 106 -12.42 0.66 -18.37
C GLY A 106 -12.83 1.87 -19.20
N THR A 107 -13.33 1.64 -20.41
CA THR A 107 -13.67 2.73 -21.36
C THR A 107 -14.75 3.66 -20.81
N LYS A 108 -15.70 3.13 -20.04
CA LYS A 108 -16.76 3.91 -19.37
C LYS A 108 -16.23 4.96 -18.40
N ASP A 109 -15.00 4.80 -17.89
CA ASP A 109 -14.42 5.67 -16.88
C ASP A 109 -13.70 6.89 -17.45
N LEU A 110 -13.61 7.05 -18.78
CA LEU A 110 -12.98 8.21 -19.44
C LEU A 110 -13.55 9.56 -18.98
N LYS A 111 -14.84 9.58 -18.61
CA LYS A 111 -15.53 10.79 -18.14
C LYS A 111 -15.77 10.77 -16.62
N ASN A 112 -15.09 9.90 -15.88
CA ASN A 112 -15.27 9.78 -14.45
C ASN A 112 -14.77 11.05 -13.75
N PRO A 113 -15.65 11.82 -13.06
CA PRO A 113 -15.29 13.10 -12.45
C PRO A 113 -14.37 12.95 -11.23
N THR A 114 -14.18 11.73 -10.73
CA THR A 114 -13.25 11.45 -9.62
C THR A 114 -11.79 11.32 -10.09
N LEU A 115 -11.57 11.15 -11.41
CA LEU A 115 -10.25 11.16 -12.02
C LEU A 115 -9.84 12.59 -12.37
N SER A 116 -8.58 12.93 -12.13
CA SER A 116 -8.02 14.17 -12.65
C SER A 116 -7.94 14.16 -14.18
N ALA A 117 -7.89 15.34 -14.82
CA ALA A 117 -7.73 15.44 -16.27
C ALA A 117 -6.54 14.60 -16.79
N LYS A 118 -5.42 14.63 -16.06
CA LYS A 118 -4.24 13.84 -16.39
C LYS A 118 -4.51 12.33 -16.31
N GLU A 119 -5.26 11.86 -15.32
CA GLU A 119 -5.63 10.44 -15.21
C GLU A 119 -6.55 10.01 -16.36
N GLN A 120 -7.48 10.87 -16.75
CA GLN A 120 -8.34 10.64 -17.91
C GLN A 120 -7.53 10.55 -19.21
N GLU A 121 -6.54 11.43 -19.42
CA GLU A 121 -5.61 11.36 -20.57
C GLU A 121 -4.83 10.03 -20.61
N ILE A 122 -4.38 9.53 -19.47
CA ILE A 122 -3.66 8.25 -19.40
C ILE A 122 -4.61 7.08 -19.69
N LEU A 123 -5.84 7.11 -19.18
CA LEU A 123 -6.84 6.09 -19.48
C LEU A 123 -7.21 6.11 -20.97
N ASP A 124 -7.36 7.29 -21.56
CA ASP A 124 -7.61 7.47 -23.00
C ASP A 124 -6.49 6.87 -23.85
N ALA A 125 -5.23 7.04 -23.44
CA ALA A 125 -4.10 6.39 -24.11
C ALA A 125 -4.16 4.85 -24.03
N TYR A 126 -4.62 4.27 -22.92
CA TYR A 126 -4.84 2.82 -22.83
C TYR A 126 -6.02 2.36 -23.72
N VAL A 127 -7.11 3.12 -23.77
CA VAL A 127 -8.24 2.87 -24.68
C VAL A 127 -7.78 2.88 -26.13
N TYR A 128 -7.06 3.93 -26.54
CA TYR A 128 -6.48 4.03 -27.88
C TYR A 128 -5.57 2.83 -28.21
N ASN A 129 -4.70 2.44 -27.27
CA ASN A 129 -3.84 1.27 -27.47
C ASN A 129 -4.65 -0.03 -27.62
N ALA A 130 -5.73 -0.20 -26.86
CA ALA A 130 -6.60 -1.36 -26.97
C ALA A 130 -7.32 -1.42 -28.33
N GLU A 131 -7.87 -0.29 -28.78
CA GLU A 131 -8.54 -0.16 -30.09
C GLU A 131 -7.59 -0.49 -31.26
N ASN A 132 -6.34 -0.04 -31.15
CA ASN A 132 -5.32 -0.21 -32.18
C ASN A 132 -4.45 -1.47 -31.99
N LYS A 133 -4.79 -2.34 -31.02
CA LYS A 133 -4.06 -3.59 -30.72
C LYS A 133 -2.56 -3.37 -30.43
N LEU A 134 -2.23 -2.25 -29.82
CA LEU A 134 -0.88 -1.90 -29.42
C LEU A 134 -0.53 -2.54 -28.06
N SER A 135 0.77 -2.77 -27.85
CA SER A 135 1.26 -3.28 -26.56
C SER A 135 1.02 -2.25 -25.46
N GLN A 136 0.48 -2.72 -24.33
CA GLN A 136 0.21 -1.88 -23.18
C GLN A 136 1.13 -2.30 -22.03
N ILE A 137 1.80 -1.32 -21.44
CA ILE A 137 2.69 -1.54 -20.30
C ILE A 137 2.21 -0.74 -19.09
N PRO A 138 2.57 -1.16 -17.86
CA PRO A 138 2.32 -0.35 -16.69
C PRO A 138 3.00 1.02 -16.77
N ASN A 139 2.38 2.02 -16.15
CA ASN A 139 2.88 3.39 -16.12
C ASN A 139 2.70 4.00 -14.73
N ILE A 140 3.68 4.80 -14.30
CA ILE A 140 3.60 5.58 -13.07
C ILE A 140 3.40 7.06 -13.41
N GLN A 141 2.27 7.57 -12.96
CA GLN A 141 1.89 8.95 -13.16
C GLN A 141 2.04 9.75 -11.87
N LYS A 142 2.66 10.93 -11.95
CA LYS A 142 2.64 11.91 -10.85
C LYS A 142 1.46 12.86 -11.00
N LEU A 143 0.69 13.04 -9.94
CA LEU A 143 -0.40 14.01 -9.82
C LEU A 143 0.08 15.17 -8.93
N GLY A 144 0.76 16.14 -9.56
CA GLY A 144 1.52 17.16 -8.85
C GLY A 144 2.59 16.54 -7.94
N ASP A 145 2.78 17.14 -6.77
CA ASP A 145 3.77 16.70 -5.78
C ASP A 145 3.21 15.77 -4.70
N SER A 146 1.88 15.61 -4.65
CA SER A 146 1.19 14.99 -3.51
C SER A 146 0.85 13.51 -3.71
N ALA A 147 0.68 13.06 -4.96
CA ALA A 147 0.23 11.71 -5.25
C ALA A 147 0.90 11.09 -6.48
N LEU A 148 0.94 9.77 -6.48
CA LEU A 148 1.39 8.95 -7.59
C LEU A 148 0.33 7.89 -7.89
N VAL A 149 0.15 7.57 -9.17
CA VAL A 149 -0.77 6.53 -9.63
C VAL A 149 0.02 5.51 -10.43
N TYR A 150 -0.01 4.25 -9.98
CA TYR A 150 0.46 3.12 -10.75
C TYR A 150 -0.72 2.57 -11.55
N ASN A 151 -0.61 2.64 -12.88
CA ASN A 151 -1.59 2.08 -13.81
C ASN A 151 -1.04 0.80 -14.42
N ALA A 152 -1.83 -0.26 -14.47
CA ALA A 152 -1.42 -1.51 -15.10
C ALA A 152 -2.55 -2.12 -15.92
N PRO A 153 -2.34 -2.35 -17.24
CA PRO A 153 -3.32 -3.01 -18.07
C PRO A 153 -3.46 -4.47 -17.66
N VAL A 154 -4.69 -5.00 -17.72
CA VAL A 154 -4.95 -6.42 -17.59
C VAL A 154 -4.77 -7.07 -18.97
N SER A 155 -4.19 -8.27 -19.00
CA SER A 155 -4.11 -9.05 -20.26
C SER A 155 -5.52 -9.28 -20.80
N LEU A 156 -5.73 -9.03 -22.10
CA LEU A 156 -7.00 -9.29 -22.79
C LEU A 156 -7.45 -10.75 -22.72
N GLN A 157 -6.55 -11.68 -22.37
CA GLN A 157 -6.85 -13.10 -22.17
C GLN A 157 -7.38 -13.40 -20.76
N SER A 158 -7.36 -12.43 -19.85
CA SER A 158 -7.86 -12.61 -18.48
C SER A 158 -9.38 -12.67 -18.48
N SER A 159 -9.92 -13.52 -17.60
CA SER A 159 -11.35 -13.57 -17.34
C SER A 159 -11.92 -12.24 -16.84
N ILE A 160 -11.08 -11.35 -16.29
CA ILE A 160 -11.51 -10.00 -15.85
C ILE A 160 -12.01 -9.18 -17.04
N CYS A 161 -11.26 -9.14 -18.15
CA CYS A 161 -11.63 -8.37 -19.33
C CYS A 161 -13.00 -8.80 -19.86
N HIS A 162 -13.22 -10.11 -20.01
CA HIS A 162 -14.47 -10.65 -20.53
C HIS A 162 -15.65 -10.55 -19.56
N LYS A 163 -15.43 -10.76 -18.25
CA LYS A 163 -16.51 -10.78 -17.26
C LYS A 163 -16.89 -9.40 -16.74
N CYS A 164 -15.93 -8.48 -16.65
CA CYS A 164 -16.16 -7.15 -16.10
C CYS A 164 -16.34 -6.07 -17.16
N PHE A 165 -15.83 -6.29 -18.36
CA PHE A 165 -15.84 -5.33 -19.46
C PHE A 165 -16.27 -5.98 -20.78
N GLY A 166 -17.04 -7.08 -20.72
CA GLY A 166 -17.51 -7.80 -21.91
C GLY A 166 -18.43 -6.99 -22.84
N GLU A 167 -19.10 -5.97 -22.29
CA GLU A 167 -19.94 -5.05 -23.06
C GLU A 167 -19.14 -3.91 -23.70
N ASP A 168 -17.89 -3.68 -23.27
CA ASP A 168 -17.02 -2.67 -23.84
C ASP A 168 -16.35 -3.23 -25.10
N ALA A 169 -16.40 -2.49 -26.22
CA ALA A 169 -15.82 -2.93 -27.49
C ALA A 169 -14.34 -3.33 -27.39
N THR A 170 -13.58 -2.63 -26.54
CA THR A 170 -12.16 -2.87 -26.30
C THR A 170 -11.87 -3.98 -25.28
N HIS A 171 -12.87 -4.39 -24.48
CA HIS A 171 -12.72 -5.26 -23.32
C HIS A 171 -11.59 -4.81 -22.36
N LEU A 172 -11.23 -3.52 -22.40
CA LEU A 172 -10.09 -2.99 -21.68
C LEU A 172 -10.39 -2.96 -20.18
N ALA A 173 -9.45 -3.49 -19.40
CA ALA A 173 -9.41 -3.31 -17.97
C ALA A 173 -8.02 -2.77 -17.56
N VAL A 174 -8.00 -1.71 -16.75
CA VAL A 174 -6.78 -1.10 -16.23
C VAL A 174 -6.88 -0.99 -14.72
N TRP A 175 -5.94 -1.59 -14.01
CA TRP A 175 -5.77 -1.36 -12.58
C TRP A 175 -5.25 0.04 -12.35
N ARG A 176 -5.93 0.81 -11.49
CA ARG A 176 -5.47 2.09 -10.95
C ARG A 176 -5.14 1.90 -9.48
N VAL A 177 -3.89 2.12 -9.11
CA VAL A 177 -3.44 2.10 -7.72
C VAL A 177 -2.85 3.46 -7.37
N LYS A 178 -3.60 4.25 -6.59
CA LYS A 178 -3.20 5.61 -6.21
C LYS A 178 -2.62 5.64 -4.81
N PHE A 179 -1.48 6.33 -4.68
CA PHE A 179 -0.75 6.51 -3.45
C PHE A 179 -0.60 8.00 -3.13
N LYS A 180 -0.76 8.36 -1.85
CA LYS A 180 -0.27 9.65 -1.35
C LYS A 180 1.23 9.55 -1.12
N ARG A 181 2.00 10.50 -1.65
CA ARG A 181 3.46 10.55 -1.51
C ARG A 181 3.89 10.51 -0.04
N SER A 182 3.20 11.26 0.82
CA SER A 182 3.47 11.30 2.26
C SER A 182 3.32 9.92 2.92
N GLU A 183 2.32 9.15 2.51
CA GLU A 183 2.04 7.82 3.07
C GLU A 183 3.06 6.78 2.62
N VAL A 184 3.51 6.85 1.37
CA VAL A 184 4.62 6.01 0.87
C VAL A 184 5.88 6.26 1.70
N ILE A 185 6.25 7.53 1.91
CA ILE A 185 7.43 7.90 2.72
C ILE A 185 7.24 7.46 4.18
N ARG A 186 6.04 7.60 4.74
CA ARG A 186 5.74 7.18 6.11
C ARG A 186 5.88 5.67 6.28
N LYS A 187 5.41 4.86 5.33
CA LYS A 187 5.39 3.39 5.43
C LYS A 187 6.67 2.71 4.96
N VAL A 188 7.45 3.30 4.05
CA VAL A 188 8.67 2.64 3.54
C VAL A 188 9.66 2.37 4.67
N ASN A 189 10.28 1.19 4.66
CA ASN A 189 11.32 0.84 5.63
C ASN A 189 12.60 1.61 5.32
N ALA A 190 13.16 2.34 6.30
CA ALA A 190 14.40 3.08 6.11
C ALA A 190 15.57 2.20 5.61
N LYS A 191 15.59 0.91 6.00
CA LYS A 191 16.60 -0.05 5.53
C LYS A 191 16.45 -0.44 4.06
N SER A 192 15.24 -0.43 3.50
CA SER A 192 15.05 -0.74 2.08
C SER A 192 15.53 0.39 1.18
N LEU A 193 15.51 1.65 1.67
CA LEU A 193 15.99 2.81 0.93
C LEU A 193 17.49 2.75 0.62
N GLN A 194 18.30 2.15 1.51
CA GLN A 194 19.75 2.01 1.30
C GLN A 194 20.11 1.03 0.17
N LYS A 195 19.17 0.14 -0.19
CA LYS A 195 19.32 -0.84 -1.27
C LYS A 195 18.89 -0.27 -2.64
N ILE A 196 18.17 0.85 -2.63
CA ILE A 196 17.77 1.58 -3.83
C ILE A 196 18.82 2.67 -4.04
N LYS A 197 19.96 2.27 -4.64
CA LYS A 197 21.03 3.17 -5.08
C LYS A 197 21.07 3.19 -6.60
#